data_AF-A0A947R2Q2-F1
#
_entry.id   AF-A0A947R2Q2-F1
#
_cell.length_a   1.000
_cell.length_b   1.000
_cell.length_c   1.000
_cell.angle_alpha   90.00
_cell.angle_beta   90.00
_cell.angle_gamma   90.00
#
_symmetry.space_group_name_H-M   'P 1'
#
loop_
_entity.id
_entity.type
_entity.pdbx_description
1 polymer ?
#
loop_
_entity_poly.entity_id
_entity_poly.type
_entity_poly.pdbx_seq_one_letter_code
_entity_poly.pdbx_strand_id
1 'polypeptide(L)'
;MDNEKINTLVEHDGSFILGISETAYRKRLSRARGQMHDFLSNGCGLLNDTNPCKCERLVGFAVKSKWIKPENLLFATHSVNKGKCLETLNSLEETDEMKRVAELYKKMPEFTAPEKISDCFRALLHSTGAG
;
A
#
# COMPACT_ATOMS: atom_id res chain seq x y z
N MET A 1 -20.27 -3.48 8.53
CA MET A 1 -19.26 -4.38 9.14
C MET A 1 -18.34 -3.50 9.95
N ASP A 2 -18.36 -3.67 11.27
CA ASP A 2 -17.90 -2.65 12.21
C ASP A 2 -16.37 -2.48 12.16
N ASN A 3 -15.91 -1.23 12.06
CA ASN A 3 -14.49 -0.86 11.93
C ASN A 3 -13.64 -1.43 13.08
N GLU A 4 -14.27 -1.66 14.24
CA GLU A 4 -13.68 -2.27 15.43
C GLU A 4 -13.29 -3.74 15.20
N LYS A 5 -14.11 -4.52 14.49
CA LYS A 5 -13.82 -5.94 14.18
C LYS A 5 -12.67 -6.10 13.20
N ILE A 6 -12.54 -5.18 12.24
CA ILE A 6 -11.44 -5.18 11.27
C ILE A 6 -10.11 -4.88 11.98
N ASN A 7 -10.11 -3.92 12.92
CA ASN A 7 -8.90 -3.54 13.64
C ASN A 7 -8.39 -4.65 14.57
N THR A 8 -9.29 -5.38 15.24
CA THR A 8 -8.92 -6.50 16.13
C THR A 8 -8.32 -7.69 15.36
N LEU A 9 -8.85 -8.01 14.17
CA LEU A 9 -8.28 -9.07 13.32
C LEU A 9 -6.87 -8.71 12.83
N VAL A 10 -6.65 -7.43 12.49
CA VAL A 10 -5.32 -6.94 12.07
C VAL A 10 -4.31 -6.93 13.22
N GLU A 11 -4.75 -6.66 14.46
CA GLU A 11 -3.87 -6.70 15.64
C GLU A 11 -3.44 -8.11 16.01
N HIS A 12 -4.39 -9.05 16.05
CA HIS A 12 -4.12 -10.46 16.33
C HIS A 12 -3.13 -11.04 15.31
N ASP A 13 -3.47 -10.97 14.01
CA ASP A 13 -2.67 -11.61 12.96
C ASP A 13 -1.29 -10.95 12.83
N GLY A 14 -1.23 -9.62 12.92
CA GLY A 14 0.02 -8.89 12.87
C GLY A 14 0.94 -9.20 14.06
N SER A 15 0.37 -9.38 15.25
CA SER A 15 1.13 -9.77 16.44
C SER A 15 1.66 -11.20 16.34
N PHE A 16 0.84 -12.12 15.84
CA PHE A 16 1.19 -13.52 15.60
C PHE A 16 2.34 -13.65 14.59
N ILE A 17 2.23 -12.99 13.43
CA ILE A 17 3.25 -12.99 12.37
C ILE A 17 4.60 -12.48 12.91
N LEU A 18 4.57 -11.45 13.76
CA LEU A 18 5.79 -10.85 14.31
C LEU A 18 6.29 -11.51 15.60
N GLY A 19 5.57 -12.49 16.14
CA GLY A 19 5.91 -13.15 17.40
C GLY A 19 5.96 -12.20 18.61
N ILE A 20 5.04 -11.22 18.66
CA ILE A 20 4.95 -10.23 19.74
C ILE A 20 3.54 -10.18 20.35
N SER A 21 3.36 -9.51 21.48
CA SER A 21 2.01 -9.28 22.02
C SER A 21 1.22 -8.31 21.14
N GLU A 22 -0.10 -8.44 21.12
CA GLU A 22 -1.02 -7.51 20.45
C GLU A 22 -0.81 -6.06 20.92
N THR A 23 -0.55 -5.85 22.21
CA THR A 23 -0.24 -4.54 22.79
C THR A 23 1.05 -3.94 22.21
N ALA A 24 2.10 -4.75 22.04
CA ALA A 24 3.34 -4.33 21.42
C ALA A 24 3.16 -4.06 19.93
N TYR A 25 2.40 -4.89 19.23
CA TYR A 25 2.05 -4.70 17.82
C TYR A 25 1.34 -3.36 17.62
N ARG A 26 0.24 -3.10 18.35
CA ARG A 26 -0.52 -1.85 18.27
C ARG A 26 0.37 -0.63 18.51
N LYS A 27 1.25 -0.67 19.53
CA LYS A 27 2.14 0.45 19.82
C LYS A 27 3.18 0.67 18.71
N ARG A 28 3.76 -0.40 18.16
CA ARG A 28 4.70 -0.32 17.03
C ARG A 28 4.02 0.20 15.77
N LEU A 29 2.83 -0.31 15.45
CA LEU A 29 2.04 0.13 14.30
C LEU A 29 1.67 1.61 14.39
N SER A 30 1.23 2.08 15.56
CA SER A 30 0.97 3.49 15.82
C SER A 30 2.21 4.35 15.58
N ARG A 31 3.39 3.95 16.10
CA ARG A 31 4.65 4.67 15.89
C ARG A 31 5.07 4.68 14.42
N ALA A 32 4.97 3.55 13.73
CA ALA A 32 5.31 3.44 12.32
C ALA A 32 4.42 4.32 11.44
N ARG A 33 3.11 4.36 11.71
CA ARG A 33 2.16 5.26 11.03
C ARG A 33 2.52 6.73 11.25
N GLY A 34 2.89 7.11 12.47
CA GLY A 34 3.35 8.47 12.78
C GLY A 34 4.63 8.84 12.01
N GLN A 35 5.64 7.97 12.02
CA GLN A 35 6.89 8.21 11.27
C GLN A 35 6.65 8.36 9.76
N MET A 36 5.78 7.53 9.18
CA MET A 36 5.42 7.63 7.76
C MET A 36 4.69 8.93 7.46
N HIS A 37 3.77 9.34 8.33
CA HIS A 37 3.10 10.63 8.20
C HIS A 37 4.11 11.77 8.22
N ASP A 38 4.97 11.84 9.23
CA ASP A 38 5.94 12.94 9.37
C ASP A 38 6.93 13.00 8.20
N PHE A 39 7.40 11.84 7.74
CA PHE A 39 8.30 11.75 6.60
C PHE A 39 7.63 12.26 5.30
N LEU A 40 6.41 11.78 5.02
CA LEU A 40 5.74 12.09 3.76
C LEU A 40 5.22 13.53 3.74
N SER A 41 4.64 14.02 4.84
CA SER A 41 4.09 15.38 4.93
C SER A 41 5.16 16.47 4.74
N ASN A 42 6.39 16.22 5.21
CA ASN A 42 7.50 17.18 5.10
C ASN A 42 8.44 16.91 3.91
N GLY A 43 8.35 15.73 3.29
CA GLY A 43 9.31 15.30 2.27
C GLY A 43 8.72 15.14 0.88
N CYS A 44 7.45 14.72 0.76
CA CYS A 44 6.86 14.26 -0.50
C CYS A 44 6.14 15.37 -1.27
N GLY A 45 6.58 15.63 -2.50
CA GLY A 45 5.94 16.58 -3.41
C GLY A 45 4.53 16.21 -3.85
N LEU A 46 4.11 14.95 -3.70
CA LEU A 46 2.75 14.49 -4.01
C LEU A 46 1.74 14.88 -2.92
N LEU A 47 2.20 15.15 -1.69
CA LEU A 47 1.34 15.58 -0.58
C LEU A 47 1.32 17.09 -0.41
N ASN A 48 2.47 17.72 -0.67
CA ASN A 48 2.62 19.17 -0.64
C ASN A 48 3.61 19.57 -1.74
N ASP A 49 3.16 20.42 -2.66
CA ASP A 49 3.96 20.79 -3.82
C ASP A 49 5.23 21.57 -3.50
N THR A 50 5.32 22.19 -2.34
CA THR A 50 6.52 22.90 -1.88
C THR A 50 7.64 21.96 -1.43
N ASN A 51 7.32 20.68 -1.19
CA ASN A 51 8.30 19.71 -0.74
C ASN A 51 9.33 19.36 -1.84
N PRO A 52 10.58 19.07 -1.45
CA PRO A 52 11.69 18.93 -2.40
C PRO A 52 11.64 17.62 -3.21
N CYS A 53 11.02 16.56 -2.70
CA CYS A 53 10.95 15.29 -3.42
C CYS A 53 9.94 15.39 -4.56
N LYS A 54 10.44 15.36 -5.80
CA LYS A 54 9.60 15.32 -7.01
C LYS A 54 9.92 14.06 -7.81
N CYS A 55 8.93 13.22 -8.05
CA CYS A 55 9.10 11.94 -8.74
C CYS A 55 9.76 12.12 -10.12
N GLU A 56 9.37 13.16 -10.88
CA GLU A 56 9.96 13.49 -12.18
C GLU A 56 11.48 13.71 -12.11
N ARG A 57 11.97 14.34 -11.03
CA ARG A 57 13.41 14.54 -10.78
C ARG A 57 14.08 13.24 -10.32
N LEU A 58 13.38 12.43 -9.53
CA LEU A 58 13.91 11.20 -8.94
C LEU A 58 14.04 10.08 -9.98
N VAL A 59 13.06 9.91 -10.86
CA VAL A 59 13.01 8.82 -11.84
C VAL A 59 14.23 8.85 -12.76
N GLY A 60 14.59 10.03 -13.29
CA GLY A 60 15.76 10.17 -14.15
C GLY A 60 17.07 9.77 -13.45
N PHE A 61 17.23 10.17 -12.18
CA PHE A 61 18.37 9.76 -11.36
C PHE A 61 18.37 8.26 -11.06
N ALA A 62 17.21 7.69 -10.71
CA ALA A 62 17.06 6.28 -10.38
C ALA A 62 17.35 5.38 -11.58
N VAL A 63 16.98 5.79 -12.79
CA VAL A 63 17.34 5.08 -14.04
C VAL A 63 18.84 5.17 -14.30
N LYS A 64 19.43 6.37 -14.24
CA LYS A 64 20.89 6.56 -14.40
C LYS A 64 21.71 5.75 -13.40
N SER A 65 21.23 5.68 -12.16
CA SER A 65 21.87 4.92 -11.07
C SER A 65 21.52 3.43 -11.07
N LYS A 66 20.74 2.96 -12.06
CA LYS A 66 20.30 1.56 -12.22
C LYS A 66 19.46 1.02 -11.07
N TRP A 67 18.87 1.90 -10.25
CA TRP A 67 17.86 1.55 -9.25
C TRP A 67 16.57 1.10 -9.93
N ILE A 68 16.22 1.78 -11.02
CA ILE A 68 15.15 1.39 -11.93
C ILE A 68 15.78 0.94 -13.24
N LYS A 69 15.40 -0.24 -13.73
CA LYS A 69 15.79 -0.75 -15.05
C LYS A 69 14.53 -0.72 -15.94
N PRO A 70 14.37 0.28 -16.82
CA PRO A 70 13.17 0.42 -17.64
C PRO A 70 12.83 -0.82 -18.46
N GLU A 71 13.85 -1.56 -18.89
CA GLU A 71 13.74 -2.77 -19.69
C GLU A 71 13.38 -4.01 -18.84
N ASN A 72 13.53 -3.91 -17.52
CA ASN A 72 13.27 -5.01 -16.59
C ASN A 72 12.85 -4.49 -15.20
N LEU A 73 11.57 -4.11 -15.08
CA LEU A 73 11.00 -3.61 -13.83
C LEU A 73 10.74 -4.76 -12.85
N LEU A 74 11.55 -4.87 -11.79
CA LEU A 74 11.48 -5.98 -10.83
C LEU A 74 10.12 -6.16 -10.14
N PHE A 75 9.44 -5.05 -9.84
CA PHE A 75 8.21 -5.06 -9.02
C PHE A 75 6.95 -4.70 -9.80
N ALA A 76 7.07 -4.27 -11.06
CA ALA A 76 5.95 -3.84 -11.90
C ALA A 76 5.53 -4.92 -12.92
N THR A 77 5.72 -6.19 -12.58
CA THR A 77 5.33 -7.35 -13.40
C THR A 77 3.93 -7.87 -13.07
N HIS A 78 3.37 -7.46 -11.94
CA HIS A 78 2.05 -7.90 -11.48
C HIS A 78 0.95 -7.27 -12.31
N SER A 79 -0.07 -8.05 -12.63
CA SER A 79 -1.29 -7.57 -13.26
C SER A 79 -2.02 -6.60 -12.31
N VAL A 80 -2.42 -5.45 -12.86
CA VAL A 80 -3.11 -4.38 -12.12
C VAL A 80 -4.39 -4.00 -12.84
N ASN A 81 -5.44 -3.69 -12.09
CA ASN A 81 -6.65 -3.11 -12.67
C ASN A 81 -6.38 -1.64 -13.03
N LYS A 82 -6.22 -1.37 -14.34
CA LYS A 82 -5.79 -0.06 -14.86
C LYS A 82 -6.76 1.09 -14.61
N GLY A 83 -8.03 0.80 -14.27
CA GLY A 83 -9.07 1.83 -14.14
C GLY A 83 -8.91 2.78 -12.95
N LYS A 84 -8.15 2.41 -11.92
CA LYS A 84 -8.17 3.14 -10.63
C LYS A 84 -6.96 4.04 -10.38
N CYS A 85 -5.88 3.91 -11.15
CA CYS A 85 -4.60 4.53 -10.79
C CYS A 85 -4.49 6.01 -11.22
N LEU A 86 -5.22 6.42 -12.27
CA LEU A 86 -5.01 7.72 -12.94
C LEU A 86 -6.02 8.80 -12.53
N GLU A 87 -7.28 8.43 -12.28
CA GLU A 87 -8.35 9.39 -11.94
C GLU A 87 -8.21 9.99 -10.53
N THR A 88 -7.35 9.40 -9.68
CA THR A 88 -7.36 9.68 -8.24
C THR A 88 -6.34 10.71 -7.78
N LEU A 89 -5.43 11.20 -8.63
CA LEU A 89 -4.44 12.19 -8.18
C LEU A 89 -5.10 13.53 -7.81
N ASN A 90 -6.13 13.95 -8.54
CA ASN A 90 -6.87 15.19 -8.30
C ASN A 90 -7.60 15.21 -6.93
N SER A 91 -7.90 14.04 -6.34
CA SER A 91 -8.66 13.97 -5.08
C SER A 91 -7.81 14.10 -3.81
N LEU A 92 -6.48 14.24 -3.91
CA LEU A 92 -5.65 14.51 -2.71
C LEU A 92 -5.84 15.93 -2.18
N GLU A 93 -6.07 16.91 -3.07
CA GLU A 93 -6.17 18.32 -2.70
C GLU A 93 -7.34 18.61 -1.74
N GLU A 94 -8.47 17.93 -1.92
CA GLU A 94 -9.70 18.12 -1.13
C GLU A 94 -9.69 17.43 0.25
N THR A 95 -8.65 16.66 0.58
CA THR A 95 -8.59 15.88 1.82
C THR A 95 -7.77 16.55 2.91
N ASP A 96 -8.22 16.41 4.16
CA ASP A 96 -7.54 16.86 5.38
C ASP A 96 -6.13 16.25 5.50
N GLU A 97 -5.16 16.98 6.07
CA GLU A 97 -3.73 16.62 6.01
C GLU A 97 -3.44 15.19 6.51
N MET A 98 -4.07 14.79 7.64
CA MET A 98 -3.93 13.43 8.18
C MET A 98 -4.49 12.35 7.24
N LYS A 99 -5.49 12.68 6.42
CA LYS A 99 -6.11 11.73 5.48
C LYS A 99 -5.29 11.60 4.20
N ARG A 100 -4.56 12.63 3.78
CA ARG A 100 -3.79 12.61 2.53
C ARG A 100 -2.76 11.48 2.49
N VAL A 101 -2.07 11.22 3.60
CA VAL A 101 -1.11 10.11 3.70
C VAL A 101 -1.81 8.76 3.52
N ALA A 102 -2.94 8.54 4.20
CA ALA A 102 -3.70 7.31 4.05
C ALA A 102 -4.26 7.14 2.63
N GLU A 103 -4.75 8.22 2.03
CA GLU A 103 -5.24 8.23 0.65
C GLU A 103 -4.13 7.95 -0.36
N LEU A 104 -2.90 8.45 -0.14
CA LEU A 104 -1.75 8.10 -0.98
C LEU A 104 -1.51 6.58 -1.01
N TYR A 105 -1.59 5.91 0.14
CA TYR A 105 -1.44 4.45 0.20
C TYR A 105 -2.62 3.70 -0.44
N LYS A 106 -3.85 4.20 -0.28
CA LYS A 106 -5.03 3.61 -0.94
C LYS A 106 -5.01 3.78 -2.46
N LYS A 107 -4.28 4.76 -2.98
CA LYS A 107 -4.08 5.02 -4.41
C LYS A 107 -3.08 4.08 -5.07
N MET A 108 -2.50 3.13 -4.32
CA MET A 108 -1.69 2.08 -4.92
C MET A 108 -2.50 1.28 -5.96
N PRO A 109 -1.83 0.74 -7.00
CA PRO A 109 -2.51 -0.08 -8.00
C PRO A 109 -3.29 -1.21 -7.34
N GLU A 110 -4.51 -1.44 -7.83
CA GLU A 110 -5.29 -2.59 -7.39
C GLU A 110 -4.70 -3.84 -8.05
N PHE A 111 -3.77 -4.48 -7.33
CA PHE A 111 -3.09 -5.70 -7.77
C PHE A 111 -4.09 -6.84 -7.88
N THR A 112 -4.07 -7.54 -9.00
CA THR A 112 -4.86 -8.75 -9.16
C THR A 112 -4.05 -9.96 -8.69
N ALA A 113 -4.72 -10.88 -8.00
CA ALA A 113 -4.10 -12.14 -7.60
C ALA A 113 -3.66 -12.92 -8.86
N PRO A 114 -2.48 -13.57 -8.85
CA PRO A 114 -2.07 -14.44 -9.95
C PRO A 114 -3.14 -15.50 -10.23
N GLU A 115 -3.46 -15.73 -11.51
CA GLU A 115 -4.55 -16.65 -11.91
C GLU A 115 -4.41 -18.03 -11.27
N LYS A 116 -3.19 -18.59 -11.25
CA LYS A 116 -2.91 -19.89 -10.63
C LYS A 116 -3.33 -19.98 -9.15
N ILE A 117 -3.16 -18.90 -8.39
CA ILE A 117 -3.55 -18.87 -6.98
C ILE A 117 -5.08 -18.75 -6.88
N SER A 118 -5.68 -17.88 -7.69
CA SER A 118 -7.14 -17.72 -7.76
C SER A 118 -7.84 -19.03 -8.13
N ASP A 119 -7.30 -19.78 -9.08
CA ASP A 119 -7.81 -21.08 -9.50
C ASP A 119 -7.66 -22.14 -8.40
N CYS A 120 -6.52 -22.15 -7.70
CA CYS A 120 -6.31 -23.03 -6.56
C CYS A 120 -7.32 -22.76 -5.44
N PHE A 121 -7.56 -21.49 -5.09
CA PHE A 121 -8.59 -21.13 -4.11
C PHE A 121 -9.99 -21.53 -4.58
N ARG A 122 -10.33 -21.30 -5.85
CA ARG A 122 -11.62 -21.70 -6.42
C ARG A 122 -11.80 -23.22 -6.33
N ALA A 123 -10.78 -23.99 -6.70
CA ALA A 123 -10.79 -25.45 -6.59
C ALA A 123 -10.96 -25.92 -5.13
N LEU A 124 -10.24 -25.31 -4.18
CA LEU A 124 -10.36 -25.61 -2.76
C LEU A 124 -11.79 -25.36 -2.24
N LEU A 125 -12.36 -24.18 -2.54
CA LEU A 125 -13.71 -23.83 -2.11
C LEU A 125 -14.78 -24.75 -2.69
N HIS A 126 -14.63 -25.20 -3.94
CA HIS A 126 -15.53 -26.17 -4.56
C HIS A 126 -15.32 -27.60 -4.07
N SER A 127 -14.12 -27.94 -3.59
CA SER A 127 -13.83 -29.28 -3.03
C SER A 127 -14.47 -29.52 -1.65
N THR A 128 -14.74 -28.45 -0.89
CA THR A 128 -15.37 -28.53 0.44
C THR A 128 -16.90 -28.52 0.43
N GLY A 129 -17.53 -28.52 -0.75
CA GLY A 129 -18.99 -28.51 -0.92
C GLY A 129 -19.65 -29.88 -1.13
N ALA A 130 -18.90 -30.98 -1.01
CA ALA A 130 -19.41 -32.35 -1.13
C ALA A 130 -19.28 -33.08 0.22
N GLY A 131 -20.22 -32.81 1.12
CA GLY A 131 -20.32 -33.46 2.44
C GLY A 131 -21.62 -33.09 3.10
#